data_AF-A0A7C9ARV9-F1
#
_entry.id   AF-A0A7C9ARV9-F1
#
_cell.length_a   1.000
_cell.length_b   1.000
_cell.length_c   1.000
_cell.angle_alpha   90.00
_cell.angle_beta   90.00
_cell.angle_gamma   90.00
#
_symmetry.space_group_name_H-M   'P 1'
#
loop_
_entity.id
_entity.type
_entity.pdbx_description
1 polymer ?
#
loop_
_entity_poly.entity_id
_entity_poly.type
_entity_poly.pdbx_seq_one_letter_code
_entity_poly.pdbx_strand_id
1 'polypeptide(L)'
;KMVNGVVVAHGRTRSLVEKFERGRFTGSEDQMISVSPEVIADRIKSSTMPKEEPQVSGREPLSLSDVNIMEDLMLNHDVLLSGLRSRLTKLQMVRHLWERNDIKGAIIALKKLPDHSVQADVISVLMEKMEIVTMDLFSCLLPMLVGLLDSKMERHVKMSLEMLLKLVAAFGPTIRLTISAPPSVGIDLHQEERIESCKQCLGQLQQLQAVLPTLARRGGSLAKSALELSLVLRDKHM
;
A
#
# COMPACT_ATOMS: atom_id res chain seq x y z
N LYS A 1 -2.40 -23.14 28.79
CA LYS A 1 -2.30 -24.59 29.04
C LYS A 1 -0.83 -25.00 28.94
N MET A 2 -0.27 -25.61 29.98
CA MET A 2 1.07 -26.21 29.95
C MET A 2 0.94 -27.65 29.45
N VAL A 3 1.80 -28.04 28.51
CA VAL A 3 2.07 -29.44 28.17
C VAL A 3 3.59 -29.55 28.01
N ASN A 4 4.21 -30.43 28.78
CA ASN A 4 5.63 -30.81 28.73
C ASN A 4 6.68 -29.69 28.90
N GLY A 5 6.65 -28.97 30.04
CA GLY A 5 7.86 -28.32 30.59
C GLY A 5 8.49 -27.17 29.77
N VAL A 6 7.94 -26.82 28.61
CA VAL A 6 8.34 -25.66 27.82
C VAL A 6 7.28 -24.59 27.98
N VAL A 7 7.67 -23.40 28.42
CA VAL A 7 6.81 -22.22 28.40
C VAL A 7 6.51 -21.90 26.93
N VAL A 8 5.35 -22.35 26.44
CA VAL A 8 4.82 -21.88 25.16
C VAL A 8 4.45 -20.42 25.34
N ALA A 9 5.37 -19.55 24.93
CA ALA A 9 5.11 -18.13 24.79
C ALA A 9 3.83 -17.97 23.97
N HIS A 10 2.75 -17.51 24.62
CA HIS A 10 1.51 -17.22 23.93
C HIS A 10 1.82 -16.17 22.86
N GLY A 11 1.67 -16.55 21.59
CA GLY A 11 2.19 -15.80 20.45
C GLY A 11 1.79 -14.33 20.51
N ARG A 12 2.79 -13.44 20.46
CA ARG A 12 2.61 -11.98 20.34
C ARG A 12 1.61 -11.60 19.24
N THR A 13 1.56 -12.39 18.18
CA THR A 13 0.61 -12.25 17.07
C THR A 13 -0.85 -12.37 17.50
N ARG A 14 -1.22 -13.24 18.44
CA ARG A 14 -2.62 -13.43 18.86
C ARG A 14 -3.14 -12.21 19.63
N SER A 15 -2.33 -11.66 20.53
CA SER A 15 -2.67 -10.42 21.26
C SER A 15 -2.77 -9.20 20.35
N LEU A 16 -1.96 -9.15 19.28
CA LEU A 16 -1.99 -8.08 18.29
C LEU A 16 -3.22 -8.20 17.36
N VAL A 17 -3.58 -9.41 16.93
CA VAL A 17 -4.81 -9.69 16.16
C VAL A 17 -6.04 -9.25 16.96
N GLU A 18 -6.13 -9.57 18.26
CA GLU A 18 -7.26 -9.12 19.07
C GLU A 18 -7.28 -7.59 19.32
N LYS A 19 -6.13 -6.92 19.31
CA LYS A 19 -6.06 -5.44 19.39
C LYS A 19 -6.53 -4.81 18.09
N PHE A 20 -6.26 -5.46 16.97
CA PHE A 20 -6.67 -5.07 15.63
C PHE A 20 -8.17 -5.29 15.38
N GLU A 21 -8.73 -6.45 15.76
CA GLU A 21 -10.17 -6.75 15.70
C GLU A 21 -11.01 -5.73 16.49
N ARG A 22 -10.44 -5.17 17.55
CA ARG A 22 -11.06 -4.14 18.40
C ARG A 22 -10.78 -2.71 17.95
N GLY A 23 -10.13 -2.48 16.81
CA GLY A 23 -9.86 -1.15 16.26
C GLY A 23 -8.92 -0.27 17.10
N ARG A 24 -8.11 -0.86 17.99
CA ARG A 24 -7.25 -0.14 18.96
C ARG A 24 -5.76 -0.16 18.57
N PHE A 25 -5.45 -0.19 17.28
CA PHE A 25 -4.06 -0.17 16.81
C PHE A 25 -3.60 1.27 16.54
N THR A 26 -2.78 1.83 17.42
CA THR A 26 -2.10 3.12 17.22
C THR A 26 -0.67 2.85 16.73
N GLY A 27 -0.49 2.80 15.40
CA GLY A 27 0.85 2.86 14.80
C GLY A 27 1.21 4.33 14.59
N SER A 28 2.33 4.78 15.16
CA SER A 28 2.86 6.14 14.95
C SER A 28 2.88 6.49 13.46
N GLU A 29 2.33 7.66 13.12
CA GLU A 29 2.26 8.20 11.76
C GLU A 29 3.64 8.64 11.24
N ASP A 30 3.80 8.48 9.93
CA ASP A 30 4.72 9.08 8.95
C ASP A 30 5.95 9.88 9.45
N GLN A 31 7.15 9.30 9.24
CA GLN A 31 8.30 10.06 8.75
C GLN A 31 8.76 9.47 7.41
N MET A 32 8.61 10.28 6.36
CA MET A 32 8.95 9.96 4.99
C MET A 32 10.46 10.15 4.81
N ILE A 33 11.18 9.12 4.36
CA ILE A 33 12.60 9.23 4.03
C ILE A 33 12.71 9.98 2.69
N SER A 34 12.98 11.28 2.75
CA SER A 34 13.40 12.09 1.60
C SER A 34 14.91 12.29 1.67
N VAL A 35 15.67 11.49 0.93
CA VAL A 35 17.12 11.72 0.76
C VAL A 35 17.28 12.71 -0.40
N SER A 36 17.73 13.93 -0.12
CA SER A 36 18.05 14.93 -1.15
C SER A 36 19.36 14.57 -1.88
N PRO A 37 19.47 14.73 -3.22
CA PRO A 37 20.63 14.26 -4.00
C PRO A 37 21.86 15.19 -3.99
N GLU A 38 21.82 16.33 -3.32
CA GLU A 38 22.73 17.46 -3.61
C GLU A 38 24.14 17.37 -2.99
N VAL A 39 24.45 16.38 -2.15
CA VAL A 39 25.73 16.37 -1.39
C VAL A 39 26.88 15.61 -2.09
N ILE A 40 26.64 14.92 -3.19
CA ILE A 40 27.64 13.99 -3.78
C ILE A 40 28.56 14.66 -4.82
N ALA A 41 28.28 15.88 -5.30
CA ALA A 41 28.94 16.40 -6.49
C ALA A 41 30.31 17.10 -6.28
N ASP A 42 30.70 17.50 -5.06
CA ASP A 42 31.69 18.59 -4.92
C ASP A 42 33.07 18.24 -4.33
N ARG A 43 33.52 16.98 -4.36
CA ARG A 43 34.86 16.65 -3.81
C ARG A 43 35.75 15.76 -4.67
N ILE A 44 35.72 15.94 -5.98
CA ILE A 44 36.74 15.41 -6.90
C ILE A 44 37.45 16.58 -7.58
N LYS A 45 38.38 17.24 -6.88
CA LYS A 45 39.48 18.05 -7.46
C LYS A 45 40.35 18.61 -6.33
N SER A 46 41.38 17.86 -5.96
CA SER A 46 42.70 18.35 -5.53
C SER A 46 43.45 17.19 -4.87
N SER A 47 44.32 16.54 -5.64
CA SER A 47 45.33 15.63 -5.09
C SER A 47 46.70 16.04 -5.64
N THR A 48 47.47 16.75 -4.83
CA THR A 48 48.93 16.86 -5.00
C THR A 48 49.55 16.66 -3.62
N MET A 49 50.33 15.59 -3.48
CA MET A 49 51.04 15.15 -2.27
C MET A 49 52.24 16.06 -1.93
N PRO A 50 52.74 16.00 -0.68
CA PRO A 50 54.06 15.39 -0.46
C PRO A 50 54.12 14.39 0.73
N LYS A 51 55.32 13.82 0.91
CA LYS A 51 55.70 12.46 1.35
C LYS A 51 56.18 12.37 2.83
N GLU A 52 55.95 11.20 3.46
CA GLU A 52 56.65 10.56 4.63
C GLU A 52 56.48 11.20 6.04
N GLU A 53 56.22 10.52 7.17
CA GLU A 53 56.64 9.20 7.74
C GLU A 53 55.66 8.71 8.86
N PRO A 54 55.75 7.47 9.40
CA PRO A 54 54.69 6.81 10.16
C PRO A 54 54.77 7.06 11.68
N GLN A 55 53.69 7.62 12.27
CA GLN A 55 53.47 7.58 13.72
C GLN A 55 52.12 6.94 14.06
N VAL A 56 52.18 5.88 14.85
CA VAL A 56 51.03 5.25 15.49
C VAL A 56 50.59 6.12 16.66
N SER A 57 49.27 6.18 16.84
CA SER A 57 48.56 6.69 18.03
C SER A 57 48.14 8.16 18.01
N GLY A 58 46.99 8.39 17.39
CA GLY A 58 46.10 9.49 17.72
C GLY A 58 44.82 9.34 16.93
N ARG A 59 43.73 8.90 17.55
CA ARG A 59 42.41 9.16 16.96
C ARG A 59 42.31 10.68 16.90
N GLU A 60 42.34 11.26 15.70
CA GLU A 60 41.96 12.67 15.54
C GLU A 60 40.60 12.84 16.22
N PRO A 61 40.43 13.81 17.14
CA PRO A 61 39.14 14.06 17.74
C PRO A 61 38.15 14.37 16.62
N LEU A 62 37.05 13.61 16.56
CA LEU A 62 36.00 13.82 15.57
C LEU A 62 35.62 15.30 15.57
N SER A 63 35.58 15.91 14.38
CA SER A 63 35.12 17.29 14.29
C SER A 63 33.65 17.36 14.73
N LEU A 64 33.21 18.51 15.24
CA LEU A 64 31.80 18.72 15.61
C LEU A 64 30.86 18.41 14.44
N SER A 65 31.31 18.63 13.19
CA SER A 65 30.60 18.25 11.97
C SER A 65 30.44 16.74 11.84
N ASP A 66 31.48 15.96 12.11
CA ASP A 66 31.45 14.50 11.99
C ASP A 66 30.52 13.88 13.05
N VAL A 67 30.50 14.46 14.26
CA VAL A 67 29.57 14.06 15.32
C VAL A 67 28.12 14.32 14.91
N ASN A 68 27.81 15.51 14.40
CA ASN A 68 26.46 15.84 13.94
C ASN A 68 25.99 14.93 12.79
N ILE A 69 26.87 14.64 11.82
CA ILE A 69 26.56 13.71 10.71
C ILE A 69 26.27 12.31 11.25
N MET A 70 27.06 11.84 12.22
CA MET A 70 26.86 10.53 12.83
C MET A 70 25.55 10.47 13.64
N GLU A 71 25.21 11.52 14.37
CA GLU A 71 23.94 11.65 15.10
C GLU A 71 22.74 11.61 14.14
N ASP A 72 22.75 12.42 13.08
CA ASP A 72 21.71 12.41 12.04
C ASP A 72 21.58 11.04 11.37
N LEU A 73 22.71 10.37 11.09
CA LEU A 73 22.70 9.04 10.51
C LEU A 73 22.06 8.01 11.45
N MET A 74 22.39 8.04 12.73
CA MET A 74 21.82 7.12 13.73
C MET A 74 20.33 7.38 13.95
N LEU A 75 19.91 8.63 13.99
CA LEU A 75 18.48 8.99 14.07
C LEU A 75 17.71 8.47 12.85
N ASN A 76 18.22 8.70 11.64
CA ASN A 76 17.62 8.18 10.41
C ASN A 76 17.56 6.65 10.37
N HIS A 77 18.58 5.98 10.90
CA HIS A 77 18.61 4.53 11.02
C HIS A 77 17.51 4.00 11.95
N ASP A 78 17.28 4.64 13.09
CA ASP A 78 16.22 4.25 14.03
C ASP A 78 14.82 4.47 13.45
N VAL A 79 14.61 5.58 12.73
CA VAL A 79 13.37 5.85 11.98
C VAL A 79 13.15 4.79 10.90
N LEU A 80 14.18 4.46 10.11
CA LEU A 80 14.11 3.41 9.09
C LEU A 80 13.76 2.05 9.71
N LEU A 81 14.48 1.64 10.75
CA LEU A 81 14.26 0.35 11.39
C LEU A 81 12.87 0.24 12.03
N SER A 82 12.42 1.28 12.73
CA SER A 82 11.08 1.30 13.33
C SER A 82 9.99 1.25 12.25
N GLY A 83 10.16 1.99 11.15
CA GLY A 83 9.28 1.93 9.98
C GLY A 83 9.20 0.54 9.35
N LEU A 84 10.35 -0.09 9.09
CA LEU A 84 10.41 -1.45 8.52
C LEU A 84 9.80 -2.51 9.45
N ARG A 85 10.06 -2.44 10.77
CA ARG A 85 9.45 -3.35 11.76
C ARG A 85 7.93 -3.19 11.84
N SER A 86 7.45 -1.95 11.80
CA SER A 86 6.02 -1.62 11.78
C SER A 86 5.36 -2.22 10.54
N ARG A 87 5.93 -1.99 9.35
CA ARG A 87 5.46 -2.52 8.07
C ARG A 87 5.43 -4.05 8.04
N LEU A 88 6.51 -4.70 8.52
CA LEU A 88 6.58 -6.16 8.64
C LEU A 88 5.48 -6.71 9.53
N THR A 89 5.23 -6.09 10.68
CA THR A 89 4.18 -6.54 11.62
C THR A 89 2.80 -6.46 10.98
N LYS A 90 2.50 -5.35 10.29
CA LYS A 90 1.24 -5.14 9.57
C LYS A 90 1.06 -6.17 8.45
N LEU A 91 2.11 -6.44 7.66
CA LEU A 91 2.09 -7.44 6.59
C LEU A 91 1.94 -8.87 7.14
N GLN A 92 2.60 -9.20 8.24
CA GLN A 92 2.44 -10.52 8.89
C GLN A 92 1.00 -10.77 9.35
N MET A 93 0.30 -9.73 9.81
CA MET A 93 -1.12 -9.81 10.16
C MET A 93 -1.99 -10.04 8.92
N VAL A 94 -1.77 -9.31 7.83
CA VAL A 94 -2.49 -9.53 6.55
C VAL A 94 -2.25 -10.95 6.06
N ARG A 95 -0.99 -11.40 6.06
CA ARG A 95 -0.60 -12.78 5.69
C ARG A 95 -1.28 -13.82 6.56
N HIS A 96 -1.42 -13.59 7.87
CA HIS A 96 -2.11 -14.51 8.77
C HIS A 96 -3.59 -14.74 8.41
N LEU A 97 -4.31 -13.67 8.03
CA LEU A 97 -5.69 -13.79 7.55
C LEU A 97 -5.74 -14.54 6.22
N TRP A 98 -4.78 -14.26 5.33
CA TRP A 98 -4.65 -14.93 4.05
C TRP A 98 -4.42 -16.44 4.17
N GLU A 99 -3.52 -16.87 5.06
CA GLU A 99 -3.21 -18.28 5.32
C GLU A 99 -4.42 -19.05 5.87
N ARG A 100 -5.39 -18.35 6.47
CA ARG A 100 -6.66 -18.92 6.95
C ARG A 100 -7.76 -18.93 5.89
N ASN A 101 -7.41 -18.63 4.63
CA ASN A 101 -8.35 -18.47 3.52
C ASN A 101 -9.36 -17.34 3.71
N ASP A 102 -9.06 -16.35 4.57
CA ASP A 102 -9.90 -15.18 4.80
C ASP A 102 -9.31 -13.95 4.08
N ILE A 103 -9.27 -14.04 2.74
CA ILE A 103 -8.72 -12.99 1.87
C ILE A 103 -9.57 -11.71 1.98
N LYS A 104 -10.90 -11.87 2.02
CA LYS A 104 -11.83 -10.75 2.18
C LYS A 104 -11.61 -10.03 3.52
N GLY A 105 -11.51 -10.78 4.62
CA GLY A 105 -11.18 -10.24 5.93
C GLY A 105 -9.83 -9.54 5.95
N ALA A 106 -8.82 -10.08 5.25
CA ALA A 106 -7.52 -9.44 5.08
C ALA A 106 -7.62 -8.07 4.37
N ILE A 107 -8.42 -7.97 3.31
CA ILE A 107 -8.63 -6.71 2.56
C ILE A 107 -9.43 -5.70 3.40
N ILE A 108 -10.48 -6.14 4.10
CA ILE A 108 -11.27 -5.28 4.98
C ILE A 108 -10.42 -4.76 6.14
N ALA A 109 -9.57 -5.62 6.71
CA ALA A 109 -8.59 -5.26 7.72
C ALA A 109 -7.62 -4.21 7.19
N LEU A 110 -7.02 -4.49 6.03
CA LEU A 110 -6.04 -3.62 5.40
C LEU A 110 -6.63 -2.23 5.05
N LYS A 111 -7.90 -2.16 4.63
CA LYS A 111 -8.59 -0.90 4.38
C LYS A 111 -8.68 -0.01 5.63
N LYS A 112 -8.81 -0.61 6.82
CA LYS A 112 -8.88 0.11 8.11
C LYS A 112 -7.50 0.59 8.58
N LEU A 113 -6.43 0.16 7.92
CA LEU A 113 -5.06 0.53 8.24
C LEU A 113 -4.67 1.77 7.42
N PRO A 114 -4.40 2.94 8.04
CA PRO A 114 -4.03 4.17 7.33
C PRO A 114 -2.55 4.14 6.90
N ASP A 115 -2.11 3.05 6.25
CA ASP A 115 -0.73 2.87 5.80
C ASP A 115 -0.74 2.51 4.30
N HIS A 116 -0.65 3.54 3.46
CA HIS A 116 -0.64 3.39 2.00
C HIS A 116 0.52 2.53 1.51
N SER A 117 1.61 2.45 2.27
CA SER A 117 2.77 1.67 1.91
C SER A 117 2.47 0.17 2.05
N VAL A 118 1.86 -0.24 3.17
CA VAL A 118 1.38 -1.63 3.34
C VAL A 118 0.27 -1.97 2.36
N GLN A 119 -0.67 -1.04 2.12
CA GLN A 119 -1.72 -1.24 1.12
C GLN A 119 -1.12 -1.50 -0.27
N ALA A 120 -0.17 -0.67 -0.71
CA ALA A 120 0.51 -0.83 -1.99
C ALA A 120 1.23 -2.19 -2.11
N ASP A 121 1.91 -2.66 -1.06
CA ASP A 121 2.59 -3.97 -1.08
C ASP A 121 1.63 -5.14 -1.30
N VAL A 122 0.42 -5.07 -0.74
CA VAL A 122 -0.58 -6.13 -0.91
C VAL A 122 -1.24 -6.02 -2.28
N ILE A 123 -1.53 -4.79 -2.75
CA ILE A 123 -2.06 -4.56 -4.09
C ILE A 123 -1.07 -5.04 -5.15
N SER A 124 0.24 -4.85 -4.98
CA SER A 124 1.23 -5.35 -5.96
C SER A 124 1.20 -6.87 -6.10
N VAL A 125 1.01 -7.60 -4.98
CA VAL A 125 0.85 -9.07 -5.03
C VAL A 125 -0.44 -9.45 -5.76
N LEU A 126 -1.54 -8.75 -5.49
CA LEU A 126 -2.83 -8.99 -6.16
C LEU A 126 -2.77 -8.67 -7.66
N MET A 127 -2.01 -7.65 -8.07
CA MET A 127 -1.80 -7.33 -9.49
C MET A 127 -1.12 -8.46 -10.27
N GLU A 128 -0.25 -9.24 -9.61
CA GLU A 128 0.41 -10.42 -10.18
C GLU A 128 -0.49 -11.66 -10.14
N LYS A 129 -1.51 -11.67 -9.28
CA LYS A 129 -2.41 -12.80 -9.01
C LYS A 129 -3.86 -12.45 -9.29
N MET A 130 -4.15 -11.92 -10.48
CA MET A 130 -5.50 -11.50 -10.83
C MET A 130 -6.51 -12.66 -10.89
N GLU A 131 -6.05 -13.89 -11.08
CA GLU A 131 -6.88 -15.09 -11.13
C GLU A 131 -7.62 -15.40 -9.81
N ILE A 132 -7.11 -14.92 -8.67
CA ILE A 132 -7.78 -15.10 -7.36
C ILE A 132 -8.74 -13.97 -7.04
N VAL A 133 -8.72 -12.88 -7.80
CA VAL A 133 -9.63 -11.75 -7.58
C VAL A 133 -11.01 -12.14 -8.09
N THR A 134 -12.00 -12.09 -7.21
CA THR A 134 -13.42 -12.31 -7.56
C THR A 134 -14.18 -10.98 -7.53
N MET A 135 -15.43 -10.98 -7.99
CA MET A 135 -16.29 -9.79 -7.89
C MET A 135 -16.47 -9.31 -6.45
N ASP A 136 -16.54 -10.23 -5.49
CA ASP A 136 -16.66 -9.92 -4.06
C ASP A 136 -15.38 -9.29 -3.50
N LEU A 137 -14.21 -9.75 -3.97
CA LEU A 137 -12.95 -9.08 -3.62
C LEU A 137 -12.84 -7.72 -4.28
N PHE A 138 -13.31 -7.58 -5.53
CA PHE A 138 -13.29 -6.30 -6.22
C PHE A 138 -14.07 -5.22 -5.45
N SER A 139 -15.28 -5.52 -4.96
CA SER A 139 -16.08 -4.56 -4.17
C SER A 139 -15.35 -4.09 -2.89
N CYS A 140 -14.54 -4.97 -2.30
CA CYS A 140 -13.74 -4.65 -1.12
C CYS A 140 -12.46 -3.88 -1.47
N LEU A 141 -11.84 -4.18 -2.61
CA LEU A 141 -10.59 -3.55 -3.10
C LEU A 141 -10.83 -2.15 -3.65
N LEU A 142 -11.93 -1.92 -4.36
CA LEU A 142 -12.23 -0.65 -5.01
C LEU A 142 -12.10 0.57 -4.07
N PRO A 143 -12.70 0.60 -2.86
CA PRO A 143 -12.54 1.76 -1.97
C PRO A 143 -11.11 1.91 -1.42
N MET A 144 -10.34 0.83 -1.30
CA MET A 144 -8.93 0.89 -0.91
C MET A 144 -8.09 1.51 -2.03
N LEU A 145 -8.34 1.10 -3.28
CA LEU A 145 -7.67 1.66 -4.45
C LEU A 145 -7.99 3.14 -4.63
N VAL A 146 -9.24 3.56 -4.45
CA VAL A 146 -9.59 4.99 -4.45
C VAL A 146 -8.82 5.73 -3.36
N GLY A 147 -8.74 5.20 -2.13
CA GLY A 147 -7.93 5.81 -1.06
C GLY A 147 -6.43 5.95 -1.41
N LEU A 148 -5.86 4.95 -2.09
CA LEU A 148 -4.47 5.01 -2.55
C LEU A 148 -4.19 6.13 -3.58
N LEU A 149 -5.22 6.67 -4.24
CA LEU A 149 -5.06 7.81 -5.16
C LEU A 149 -4.68 9.10 -4.43
N ASP A 150 -4.97 9.19 -3.13
CA ASP A 150 -4.59 10.30 -2.26
C ASP A 150 -3.19 10.12 -1.63
N SER A 151 -2.44 9.08 -2.05
CA SER A 151 -1.09 8.84 -1.55
C SER A 151 -0.10 9.94 -1.95
N LYS A 152 0.73 10.34 -0.97
CA LYS A 152 1.89 11.24 -1.17
C LYS A 152 2.94 10.64 -2.13
N MET A 153 3.03 9.31 -2.21
CA MET A 153 3.93 8.63 -3.12
C MET A 153 3.27 8.44 -4.49
N GLU A 154 3.82 9.10 -5.53
CA GLU A 154 3.36 8.97 -6.91
C GLU A 154 3.31 7.50 -7.40
N ARG A 155 4.29 6.69 -7.03
CA ARG A 155 4.30 5.25 -7.35
C ARG A 155 3.07 4.49 -6.85
N HIS A 156 2.51 4.86 -5.69
CA HIS A 156 1.31 4.20 -5.15
C HIS A 156 0.07 4.62 -5.95
N VAL A 157 -0.04 5.90 -6.30
CA VAL A 157 -1.13 6.42 -7.13
C VAL A 157 -1.13 5.73 -8.49
N LYS A 158 0.04 5.62 -9.13
CA LYS A 158 0.21 4.94 -10.41
C LYS A 158 -0.21 3.47 -10.32
N MET A 159 0.29 2.74 -9.33
CA MET A 159 -0.07 1.33 -9.09
C MET A 159 -1.59 1.16 -8.90
N SER A 160 -2.22 2.07 -8.14
CA SER A 160 -3.67 2.03 -7.95
C SER A 160 -4.43 2.24 -9.26
N LEU A 161 -4.05 3.22 -10.08
CA LEU A 161 -4.65 3.45 -11.40
C LEU A 161 -4.50 2.23 -12.32
N GLU A 162 -3.32 1.59 -12.35
CA GLU A 162 -3.07 0.37 -13.13
C GLU A 162 -3.92 -0.82 -12.66
N MET A 163 -4.05 -1.00 -11.34
CA MET A 163 -4.90 -2.03 -10.77
C MET A 163 -6.39 -1.77 -11.07
N LEU A 164 -6.86 -0.54 -10.90
CA LEU A 164 -8.23 -0.13 -11.24
C LEU A 164 -8.54 -0.41 -12.71
N LEU A 165 -7.62 -0.08 -13.62
CA LEU A 165 -7.77 -0.35 -15.05
C LEU A 165 -7.94 -1.85 -15.32
N LYS A 166 -7.09 -2.69 -14.74
CA LYS A 166 -7.18 -4.16 -14.89
C LYS A 166 -8.50 -4.71 -14.33
N LEU A 167 -8.94 -4.22 -13.17
CA LEU A 167 -10.20 -4.65 -12.54
C LEU A 167 -11.42 -4.23 -13.36
N VAL A 168 -11.46 -2.99 -13.85
CA VAL A 168 -12.54 -2.50 -14.72
C VAL A 168 -12.56 -3.28 -16.04
N ALA A 169 -11.39 -3.63 -16.59
CA ALA A 169 -11.31 -4.48 -17.77
C ALA A 169 -11.89 -5.88 -17.51
N ALA A 170 -11.56 -6.51 -16.38
CA ALA A 170 -12.01 -7.86 -16.01
C ALA A 170 -13.49 -7.93 -15.61
N PHE A 171 -13.94 -7.02 -14.74
CA PHE A 171 -15.25 -7.10 -14.07
C PHE A 171 -16.30 -6.14 -14.63
N GLY A 172 -15.90 -5.10 -15.38
CA GLY A 172 -16.82 -4.12 -15.96
C GLY A 172 -17.92 -4.74 -16.84
N PRO A 173 -17.63 -5.73 -17.72
CA PRO A 173 -18.67 -6.42 -18.48
C PRO A 173 -19.70 -7.12 -17.59
N THR A 174 -19.26 -7.81 -16.54
CA THR A 174 -20.13 -8.51 -15.59
C THR A 174 -21.02 -7.54 -14.81
N ILE A 175 -20.46 -6.41 -14.36
CA ILE A 175 -21.23 -5.37 -13.65
C ILE A 175 -22.35 -4.84 -14.54
N ARG A 176 -22.02 -4.44 -15.78
CA ARG A 176 -23.02 -3.93 -16.73
C ARG A 176 -24.11 -4.95 -17.02
N LEU A 177 -23.74 -6.18 -17.38
CA LEU A 177 -24.71 -7.22 -17.72
C LEU A 177 -25.63 -7.55 -16.54
N THR A 178 -25.09 -7.57 -15.31
CA THR A 178 -25.87 -7.87 -14.10
C THR A 178 -26.86 -6.75 -13.78
N ILE A 179 -26.45 -5.49 -13.93
CA ILE A 179 -27.32 -4.33 -13.63
C ILE A 179 -28.38 -4.11 -14.71
N SER A 180 -28.05 -4.36 -15.98
CA SER A 180 -28.98 -4.22 -17.10
C SER A 180 -29.92 -5.42 -17.29
N ALA A 181 -29.73 -6.50 -16.53
CA ALA A 181 -30.58 -7.68 -16.63
C ALA A 181 -32.04 -7.33 -16.23
N PRO A 182 -33.05 -7.88 -16.93
CA PRO A 182 -34.43 -7.75 -16.51
C PRO A 182 -34.65 -8.28 -15.09
N PRO A 183 -35.62 -7.75 -14.34
CA PRO A 183 -35.99 -8.32 -13.04
C PRO A 183 -36.31 -9.81 -13.17
N SER A 184 -35.71 -10.63 -12.32
CA SER A 184 -36.04 -12.05 -12.24
C SER A 184 -37.44 -12.26 -11.68
N VAL A 185 -38.18 -13.22 -12.23
CA VAL A 185 -39.46 -13.64 -11.66
C VAL A 185 -39.16 -14.65 -10.54
N GLY A 186 -39.41 -14.28 -9.29
CA GLY A 186 -39.17 -15.11 -8.10
C GLY A 186 -38.21 -14.46 -7.09
N ILE A 187 -38.11 -15.05 -5.90
CA ILE A 187 -37.19 -14.63 -4.83
C ILE A 187 -35.90 -15.44 -5.00
N ASP A 188 -34.89 -14.86 -5.65
CA ASP A 188 -33.52 -15.41 -5.69
C ASP A 188 -32.59 -14.47 -4.93
N LEU A 189 -32.38 -14.79 -3.64
CA LEU A 189 -31.52 -14.00 -2.74
C LEU A 189 -30.07 -13.90 -3.25
N HIS A 190 -29.56 -14.92 -3.94
CA HIS A 190 -28.20 -14.89 -4.47
C HIS A 190 -28.09 -13.98 -5.69
N GLN A 191 -29.11 -13.93 -6.53
CA GLN A 191 -29.17 -12.97 -7.62
C GLN A 191 -29.28 -11.54 -7.09
N GLU A 192 -30.10 -11.31 -6.07
CA GLU A 192 -30.23 -10.01 -5.41
C GLU A 192 -28.90 -9.53 -4.79
N GLU A 193 -28.19 -10.39 -4.06
CA GLU A 193 -26.89 -10.08 -3.46
C GLU A 193 -25.84 -9.71 -4.53
N ARG A 194 -25.82 -10.43 -5.65
CA ARG A 194 -24.93 -10.13 -6.79
C ARG A 194 -25.25 -8.78 -7.43
N ILE A 195 -26.54 -8.48 -7.62
CA ILE A 195 -26.98 -7.19 -8.15
C ILE A 195 -26.55 -6.07 -7.23
N GLU A 196 -26.76 -6.22 -5.92
CA GLU A 196 -26.39 -5.20 -4.93
C GLU A 196 -24.88 -4.96 -4.90
N SER A 197 -24.09 -6.04 -4.93
CA SER A 197 -22.62 -5.94 -5.03
C SER A 197 -22.18 -5.20 -6.30
N CYS A 198 -22.82 -5.48 -7.44
CA CYS A 198 -22.51 -4.79 -8.70
C CYS A 198 -22.91 -3.31 -8.65
N LYS A 199 -24.07 -2.97 -8.07
CA LYS A 199 -24.51 -1.58 -7.88
C LYS A 199 -23.55 -0.80 -7.00
N GLN A 200 -23.06 -1.41 -5.91
CA GLN A 200 -22.06 -0.80 -5.04
C GLN A 200 -20.77 -0.50 -5.82
N CYS A 201 -20.26 -1.46 -6.59
CA CYS A 201 -19.09 -1.25 -7.44
C CYS A 201 -19.33 -0.12 -8.45
N LEU A 202 -20.49 -0.12 -9.14
CA LEU A 202 -20.83 0.91 -10.11
C LEU A 202 -20.87 2.30 -9.45
N GLY A 203 -21.53 2.46 -8.31
CA GLY A 203 -21.60 3.74 -7.61
C GLY A 203 -20.22 4.27 -7.20
N GLN A 204 -19.30 3.39 -6.79
CA GLN A 204 -17.92 3.78 -6.49
C GLN A 204 -17.11 4.12 -7.74
N LEU A 205 -17.29 3.40 -8.85
CA LEU A 205 -16.66 3.72 -10.14
C LEU A 205 -17.13 5.07 -10.69
N GLN A 206 -18.40 5.42 -10.48
CA GLN A 206 -18.94 6.74 -10.81
C GLN A 206 -18.32 7.85 -9.95
N GLN A 207 -18.15 7.62 -8.65
CA GLN A 207 -17.45 8.57 -7.77
C GLN A 207 -15.98 8.75 -8.17
N LEU A 208 -15.31 7.67 -8.58
CA LEU A 208 -13.94 7.72 -9.07
C LEU A 208 -13.79 8.66 -10.28
N GLN A 209 -14.78 8.73 -11.18
CA GLN A 209 -14.74 9.65 -12.33
C GLN A 209 -14.60 11.13 -11.92
N ALA A 210 -15.09 11.52 -10.74
CA ALA A 210 -14.94 12.88 -10.23
C ALA A 210 -13.50 13.19 -9.78
N VAL A 211 -12.72 12.17 -9.41
CA VAL A 211 -11.34 12.31 -8.90
C VAL A 211 -10.30 12.34 -10.03
N LEU A 212 -10.55 11.59 -11.12
CA LEU A 212 -9.60 11.43 -12.23
C LEU A 212 -9.13 12.75 -12.87
N PRO A 213 -9.98 13.79 -13.09
CA PRO A 213 -9.52 15.07 -13.62
C PRO A 213 -8.45 15.75 -12.75
N THR A 214 -8.52 15.60 -11.43
CA THR A 214 -7.51 16.15 -10.52
C THR A 214 -6.17 15.43 -10.67
N LEU A 215 -6.19 14.10 -10.86
CA LEU A 215 -4.99 13.34 -11.16
C LEU A 215 -4.43 13.66 -12.54
N ALA A 216 -5.29 13.88 -13.54
CA ALA A 216 -4.88 14.28 -14.89
C ALA A 216 -4.11 15.61 -14.90
N ARG A 217 -4.47 16.56 -14.03
CA ARG A 217 -3.77 17.84 -13.89
C ARG A 217 -2.34 17.72 -13.33
N ARG A 218 -1.97 16.60 -12.70
CA ARG A 218 -0.61 16.37 -12.19
C ARG A 218 0.42 16.15 -13.31
N GLY A 219 -0.03 15.90 -14.55
CA GLY A 219 0.84 15.69 -15.69
C GLY A 219 1.58 14.34 -15.69
N GLY A 220 2.54 14.21 -16.61
CA GLY A 220 3.44 13.05 -16.66
C GLY A 220 2.75 11.70 -16.89
N SER A 221 3.29 10.66 -16.24
CA SER A 221 2.76 9.29 -16.39
C SER A 221 1.42 9.10 -15.68
N LEU A 222 1.19 9.78 -14.56
CA LEU A 222 -0.09 9.76 -13.84
C LEU A 222 -1.24 10.30 -14.69
N ALA A 223 -1.01 11.39 -15.42
CA ALA A 223 -2.03 11.96 -16.28
C ALA A 223 -2.46 10.99 -17.38
N LYS A 224 -1.50 10.29 -18.00
CA LYS A 224 -1.79 9.28 -19.03
C LYS A 224 -2.66 8.16 -18.46
N SER A 225 -2.28 7.60 -17.31
CA SER A 225 -3.05 6.52 -16.65
C SER A 225 -4.44 6.98 -16.18
N ALA A 226 -4.56 8.19 -15.65
CA ALA A 226 -5.85 8.75 -15.22
C ALA A 226 -6.79 8.98 -16.41
N LEU A 227 -6.27 9.51 -17.52
CA LEU A 227 -7.05 9.72 -18.74
C LEU A 227 -7.47 8.39 -19.38
N GLU A 228 -6.57 7.42 -19.46
CA GLU A 228 -6.88 6.07 -19.93
C GLU A 228 -8.00 5.44 -19.12
N LEU A 229 -7.91 5.47 -17.79
CA LEU A 229 -8.96 4.96 -16.92
C LEU A 229 -10.29 5.71 -17.13
N SER A 230 -10.26 7.03 -17.31
CA SER A 230 -11.46 7.83 -17.56
C SER A 230 -12.17 7.47 -18.87
N LEU A 231 -11.39 7.15 -19.93
CA LEU A 231 -11.93 6.69 -21.20
C LEU A 231 -12.57 5.31 -21.06
N VAL A 232 -11.88 4.38 -20.40
CA VAL A 232 -12.38 3.02 -20.20
C VAL A 232 -13.67 2.99 -19.38
N LEU A 233 -13.79 3.84 -18.35
CA LEU A 233 -15.02 3.97 -17.57
C LEU A 233 -16.18 4.48 -18.44
N ARG A 234 -15.94 5.53 -19.24
CA ARG A 234 -16.95 6.09 -20.15
C ARG A 234 -17.39 5.08 -21.21
N ASP A 235 -16.46 4.43 -21.90
CA ASP A 235 -16.75 3.48 -22.97
C ASP A 235 -17.57 2.29 -22.46
N LYS A 236 -17.29 1.85 -21.22
CA LYS A 236 -18.01 0.75 -20.59
C LYS A 236 -19.34 1.16 -19.96
N HIS A 237 -19.71 2.44 -20.04
CA HIS A 237 -20.90 3.05 -19.42
C HIS A 237 -20.93 2.84 -17.90
N MET A 238 -19.75 2.90 -17.28
CA MET A 238 -19.56 2.83 -15.83
C MET A 238 -19.48 4.23 -15.24
#